data_AF-A0A7S4HC48-F1
#
_entry.id   AF-A0A7S4HC48-F1
#
_cell.length_a   1.000
_cell.length_b   1.000
_cell.length_c   1.000
_cell.angle_alpha   90.00
_cell.angle_beta   90.00
_cell.angle_gamma   90.00
#
_symmetry.space_group_name_H-M   'P 1'
#
loop_
_entity.id
_entity.type
_entity.pdbx_description
1 polymer ?
#
loop_
_entity_poly.entity_id
_entity_poly.type
_entity_poly.pdbx_seq_one_letter_code
_entity_poly.pdbx_strand_id
1 'polypeptide(L)'
;GTVLKKIRDESGSRIRISAMDEVLPITRERIATIAGPIESLLRAQQMISTILAEPRQGDDVAPPTDRTLKLLMSNSAIGAIIGKGGSVIKEIMMTTGATIKVSQPNE
;
A
#
# COMPACT_ATOMS: atom_id res chain seq x y z
N GLY A 1 -2.96 -9.99 -16.43
CA GLY A 1 -4.41 -9.84 -16.19
C GLY A 1 -4.88 -8.49 -16.70
N THR A 2 -6.08 -8.43 -17.26
CA THR A 2 -6.69 -7.25 -17.92
C THR A 2 -6.77 -6.04 -17.01
N VAL A 3 -7.07 -6.24 -15.72
CA VAL A 3 -7.13 -5.17 -14.71
C VAL A 3 -5.77 -4.51 -14.49
N LEU A 4 -4.71 -5.29 -14.31
CA LEU A 4 -3.36 -4.75 -14.11
C LEU A 4 -2.86 -3.97 -15.32
N LYS A 5 -3.26 -4.38 -16.53
CA LYS A 5 -2.97 -3.63 -17.75
C LYS A 5 -3.69 -2.27 -17.73
N LYS A 6 -5.00 -2.25 -17.42
CA LYS A 6 -5.78 -1.03 -17.27
C LYS A 6 -5.15 -0.05 -16.28
N ILE A 7 -4.75 -0.52 -15.10
CA ILE A 7 -4.12 0.34 -14.10
C ILE A 7 -2.82 0.94 -14.65
N ARG A 8 -1.96 0.16 -15.30
CA ARG A 8 -0.71 0.68 -15.89
C ARG A 8 -0.98 1.75 -16.96
N ASP A 9 -1.96 1.48 -17.83
CA ASP A 9 -2.29 2.37 -18.96
C ASP A 9 -2.90 3.70 -18.46
N GLU A 10 -3.82 3.66 -17.50
CA GLU A 10 -4.51 4.85 -16.99
C GLU A 10 -3.70 5.63 -15.95
N SER A 11 -2.92 4.94 -15.12
CA SER A 11 -2.04 5.61 -14.14
C SER A 11 -0.77 6.19 -14.76
N GLY A 12 -0.35 5.68 -15.93
CA GLY A 12 0.97 5.96 -16.50
C GLY A 12 2.12 5.43 -15.63
N SER A 13 1.83 4.58 -14.65
CA SER A 13 2.82 4.03 -13.72
C SER A 13 3.31 2.65 -14.17
N ARG A 14 4.57 2.35 -13.85
CA ARG A 14 5.14 1.01 -14.02
C ARG A 14 4.85 0.18 -12.78
N ILE A 15 3.97 -0.80 -12.91
CA ILE A 15 3.59 -1.70 -11.80
C ILE A 15 4.19 -3.08 -12.00
N ARG A 16 4.97 -3.55 -11.02
CA ARG A 16 5.48 -4.93 -10.90
C ARG A 16 4.86 -5.59 -9.67
N ILE A 17 4.54 -6.88 -9.77
CA ILE A 17 4.06 -7.66 -8.63
C ILE A 17 5.15 -8.70 -8.37
N SER A 18 5.63 -8.80 -7.12
CA SER A 18 6.60 -9.83 -6.69
C SER A 18 6.11 -11.21 -7.11
N ALA A 19 6.98 -12.18 -7.37
CA ALA A 19 6.55 -13.56 -7.59
C ALA A 19 5.98 -14.21 -6.30
N MET A 20 5.30 -15.36 -6.39
CA MET A 20 4.74 -16.02 -5.19
C MET A 20 5.82 -16.53 -4.24
N ASP A 21 6.99 -16.84 -4.77
CA ASP A 21 8.19 -17.36 -4.12
C ASP A 21 9.19 -16.27 -3.70
N GLU A 22 8.99 -15.01 -4.13
CA GLU A 22 9.81 -13.85 -3.74
C GLU A 22 9.39 -13.20 -2.42
N VAL A 23 8.27 -13.61 -1.83
CA VAL A 23 7.78 -13.09 -0.54
C VAL A 23 7.79 -14.23 0.47
N LEU A 24 8.19 -13.92 1.70
CA LEU A 24 8.29 -14.81 2.87
C LEU A 24 7.31 -16.01 2.77
N PRO A 25 7.80 -17.28 2.84
CA PRO A 25 7.03 -18.50 2.56
C PRO A 25 5.72 -18.69 3.36
N ILE A 26 5.45 -17.81 4.31
CA ILE A 26 4.44 -17.94 5.36
C ILE A 26 3.23 -17.01 5.11
N THR A 27 3.31 -16.07 4.15
CA THR A 27 2.22 -15.09 3.94
C THR A 27 1.50 -15.28 2.61
N ARG A 28 0.18 -15.02 2.59
CA ARG A 28 -0.64 -14.94 1.36
C ARG A 28 -0.56 -13.56 0.68
N GLU A 29 0.40 -12.72 1.07
CA GLU A 29 0.54 -11.36 0.57
C GLU A 29 1.56 -11.28 -0.58
N ARG A 30 1.31 -10.37 -1.53
CA ARG A 30 2.21 -10.10 -2.66
C ARG A 30 2.56 -8.61 -2.64
N ILE A 31 3.82 -8.29 -2.93
CA ILE A 31 4.26 -6.89 -2.95
C ILE A 31 4.03 -6.33 -4.35
N ALA A 32 3.31 -5.21 -4.43
CA ALA A 32 3.18 -4.42 -5.65
C ALA A 32 4.14 -3.24 -5.62
N THR A 33 5.10 -3.22 -6.53
CA THR A 33 6.03 -2.11 -6.72
C THR A 33 5.52 -1.21 -7.83
N ILE A 34 5.17 0.03 -7.48
CA ILE A 34 4.68 1.07 -8.40
C ILE A 34 5.79 2.11 -8.58
N ALA A 35 6.17 2.40 -9.82
CA ALA A 35 7.22 3.36 -10.14
C ALA A 35 6.76 4.36 -11.20
N GLY A 36 7.05 5.65 -10.97
CA GLY A 36 6.70 6.76 -11.86
C GLY A 36 6.72 8.10 -11.13
N PRO A 37 6.31 9.19 -11.79
CA PRO A 37 6.09 10.48 -11.15
C PRO A 37 5.05 10.39 -10.02
N ILE A 38 5.12 11.31 -9.05
CA ILE A 38 4.25 11.28 -7.86
C ILE A 38 2.76 11.26 -8.22
N GLU A 39 2.36 12.02 -9.25
CA GLU A 39 0.97 12.04 -9.74
C GLU A 39 0.51 10.66 -10.23
N SER A 40 1.38 9.95 -10.95
CA SER A 40 1.12 8.59 -11.42
C SER A 40 1.06 7.59 -10.26
N LEU A 41 1.89 7.76 -9.23
CA LEU A 41 1.86 6.91 -8.04
C LEU A 41 0.52 7.06 -7.29
N LEU A 42 0.08 8.30 -7.06
CA LEU A 42 -1.17 8.60 -6.38
C LEU A 42 -2.37 8.08 -7.18
N ARG A 43 -2.39 8.28 -8.50
CA ARG A 43 -3.45 7.75 -9.37
C ARG A 43 -3.51 6.22 -9.33
N ALA A 44 -2.36 5.55 -9.43
CA ALA A 44 -2.30 4.10 -9.33
C ALA A 44 -2.81 3.59 -7.98
N GLN A 45 -2.42 4.25 -6.88
CA GLN A 45 -2.86 3.91 -5.53
C GLN A 45 -4.38 4.03 -5.40
N GLN A 46 -4.98 5.12 -5.87
CA GLN A 46 -6.43 5.33 -5.82
C GLN A 46 -7.17 4.21 -6.58
N MET A 47 -6.74 3.89 -7.79
CA MET A 47 -7.34 2.82 -8.59
C MET A 47 -7.26 1.46 -7.88
N ILE A 48 -6.10 1.13 -7.31
CA ILE A 48 -5.91 -0.12 -6.56
C ILE A 48 -6.82 -0.15 -5.33
N SER A 49 -6.90 0.94 -4.56
CA SER A 49 -7.78 1.03 -3.40
C SER A 49 -9.25 0.85 -3.77
N THR A 50 -9.72 1.44 -4.87
CA THR A 50 -11.09 1.25 -5.37
C THR A 50 -11.36 -0.20 -5.77
N ILE A 51 -10.45 -0.82 -6.52
CA ILE A 51 -10.61 -2.22 -6.95
C ILE A 51 -10.64 -3.17 -5.74
N LEU A 52 -9.84 -2.88 -4.72
CA LEU A 52 -9.89 -3.65 -3.48
C LEU A 52 -11.20 -3.39 -2.72
N ALA A 53 -11.73 -2.16 -2.77
CA ALA A 53 -12.97 -1.73 -2.12
C ALA A 53 -14.21 -2.46 -2.63
N GLU A 54 -14.26 -2.75 -3.93
CA GLU A 54 -15.40 -3.39 -4.58
C GLU A 54 -15.64 -4.82 -4.04
N PRO A 55 -16.89 -5.17 -3.67
CA PRO A 55 -17.24 -6.53 -3.30
C PRO A 55 -17.00 -7.46 -4.50
N ARG A 56 -16.25 -8.53 -4.29
CA ARG A 56 -16.09 -9.55 -5.33
C ARG A 56 -17.45 -10.21 -5.52
N GLN A 57 -17.92 -10.28 -6.77
CA GLN A 57 -19.18 -10.97 -7.10
C GLN A 57 -19.12 -12.41 -6.54
N GLY A 58 -19.94 -12.69 -5.53
CA GLY A 58 -20.01 -13.98 -4.84
C GLY A 58 -19.73 -13.95 -3.34
N ASP A 59 -19.18 -12.85 -2.81
CA ASP A 59 -19.01 -12.67 -1.37
C ASP A 59 -20.28 -12.03 -0.76
N ASP A 60 -21.07 -12.80 -0.01
CA ASP A 60 -22.24 -12.34 0.77
C ASP A 60 -21.84 -11.53 2.03
N VAL A 61 -20.52 -11.31 2.17
CA VAL A 61 -19.90 -10.59 3.28
C VAL A 61 -19.60 -9.17 2.82
N ALA A 62 -20.11 -8.18 3.56
CA ALA A 62 -19.79 -6.78 3.31
C ALA A 62 -18.26 -6.59 3.22
N PRO A 63 -17.76 -5.82 2.24
CA PRO A 63 -16.33 -5.65 2.06
C PRO A 63 -15.69 -5.12 3.36
N PRO A 64 -14.46 -5.56 3.70
CA PRO A 64 -13.78 -5.07 4.90
C PRO A 64 -13.75 -3.55 4.92
N THR A 65 -14.32 -2.97 5.97
CA THR A 65 -14.34 -1.52 6.21
C THR A 65 -12.93 -0.99 6.49
N ASP A 66 -12.08 -1.81 7.11
CA ASP A 66 -10.69 -1.45 7.40
C ASP A 66 -9.74 -1.90 6.29
N ARG A 67 -9.03 -0.91 5.74
CA ARG A 67 -8.07 -1.09 4.65
C ARG A 67 -6.66 -0.78 5.15
N THR A 68 -5.77 -1.75 5.04
CA THR A 68 -4.37 -1.60 5.44
C THR A 68 -3.48 -1.42 4.21
N LEU A 69 -2.69 -0.35 4.19
CA LEU A 69 -1.62 -0.13 3.23
C LEU A 69 -0.26 -0.38 3.90
N LYS A 70 0.56 -1.24 3.31
CA LYS A 70 1.95 -1.49 3.75
C LYS A 70 2.92 -0.75 2.83
N LEU A 71 3.75 0.11 3.42
CA LEU A 71 4.77 0.87 2.70
C LEU A 71 6.16 0.35 3.11
N LEU A 72 6.96 -0.06 2.13
CA LEU A 72 8.35 -0.45 2.34
C LEU A 72 9.23 0.81 2.28
N MET A 73 10.01 1.03 3.32
CA MET A 73 10.78 2.26 3.54
C MET A 73 12.19 1.92 3.99
N SER A 74 13.18 2.71 3.59
CA SER A 74 14.53 2.58 4.13
C SER A 74 14.58 3.02 5.59
N ASN A 75 15.49 2.43 6.37
CA ASN A 75 15.74 2.84 7.75
C ASN A 75 16.16 4.33 7.86
N SER A 76 16.80 4.87 6.82
CA SER A 76 17.16 6.29 6.77
C SER A 76 15.95 7.20 6.58
N ALA A 77 14.94 6.80 5.80
CA ALA A 77 13.76 7.61 5.50
C ALA A 77 12.71 7.54 6.61
N ILE A 78 12.54 6.36 7.23
CA ILE A 78 11.49 6.17 8.24
C ILE A 78 11.70 7.04 9.49
N GLY A 79 12.95 7.32 9.87
CA GLY A 79 13.26 8.19 11.01
C GLY A 79 12.70 9.61 10.86
N ALA A 80 12.70 10.17 9.66
CA ALA A 80 12.14 11.49 9.38
C ALA A 80 10.60 11.50 9.54
N ILE A 81 9.93 10.41 9.17
CA ILE A 81 8.47 10.27 9.29
C ILE A 81 8.07 10.03 10.75
N ILE A 82 8.85 9.27 11.50
CA ILE A 82 8.62 9.10 12.94
C ILE A 82 8.80 10.45 13.64
N GLY A 83 9.88 11.17 13.33
CA GLY A 83 10.23 12.42 13.99
C GLY A 83 10.72 12.22 15.43
N LYS A 84 11.28 13.26 16.03
CA LYS A 84 11.80 13.20 17.42
C LYS A 84 10.65 12.86 18.39
N GLY A 85 10.81 11.77 19.15
CA GLY A 85 9.78 11.31 20.10
C GLY A 85 8.46 10.84 19.45
N GLY A 86 8.47 10.56 18.14
CA GLY A 86 7.27 10.19 17.39
C GLY A 86 6.35 11.37 17.05
N SER A 87 6.84 12.61 17.12
CA SER A 87 6.02 13.82 16.91
C SER A 87 5.34 13.87 15.55
N VAL A 88 6.09 13.65 14.48
CA VAL A 88 5.61 13.74 13.10
C VAL A 88 4.57 12.65 12.81
N ILE A 89 4.87 11.39 13.13
CA ILE A 89 3.93 10.29 12.88
C ILE A 89 2.63 10.44 13.69
N LYS A 90 2.70 10.98 14.91
CA LYS A 90 1.51 11.26 15.74
C LYS A 90 0.64 12.35 15.11
N GLU A 91 1.25 13.42 14.61
CA GLU A 91 0.54 14.48 13.89
C GLU A 91 -0.15 13.96 12.62
N ILE A 92 0.54 13.12 11.85
CA ILE A 92 -0.04 12.48 10.66
C ILE A 92 -1.24 11.61 11.05
N MET A 93 -1.11 10.76 12.08
CA MET A 93 -2.23 9.93 12.57
C MET A 93 -3.40 10.79 13.05
N MET A 94 -3.13 11.87 13.77
CA MET A 94 -4.16 12.80 14.25
C MET A 94 -4.89 13.50 13.10
N THR A 95 -4.15 13.97 12.10
CA THR A 95 -4.71 14.75 10.98
C THR A 95 -5.48 13.87 10.00
N THR A 96 -5.02 12.63 9.80
CA THR A 96 -5.63 11.69 8.83
C THR A 96 -6.69 10.79 9.45
N GLY A 97 -6.70 10.63 10.77
CA GLY A 97 -7.51 9.63 11.48
C GLY A 97 -7.05 8.18 11.26
N ALA A 98 -5.97 7.96 10.50
CA ALA A 98 -5.46 6.63 10.22
C ALA A 98 -4.60 6.10 11.38
N THR A 99 -4.64 4.78 11.60
CA THR A 99 -3.68 4.10 12.48
C THR A 99 -2.43 3.73 11.68
N ILE A 100 -1.27 4.21 12.10
CA ILE A 100 0.01 3.92 11.44
C ILE A 100 0.88 3.09 12.39
N LYS A 101 1.35 1.93 11.91
CA LYS A 101 2.28 1.05 12.62
C LYS A 101 3.59 0.98 11.85
N VAL A 102 4.71 1.01 12.56
CA VAL A 102 6.05 0.84 11.98
C VAL A 102 6.59 -0.50 12.46
N SER A 103 6.82 -1.42 11.52
CA SER A 103 7.43 -2.71 11.81
C SER A 103 8.89 -2.52 12.20
N GLN A 104 9.33 -3.24 13.23
CA GLN A 104 10.76 -3.26 13.57
C GLN A 104 11.50 -4.16 12.58
N PRO A 105 12.77 -3.88 12.25
CA PRO A 105 13.54 -4.66 11.27
C PRO A 105 13.67 -6.17 11.56
N ASN A 106 13.34 -6.61 12.78
CA ASN A 106 13.55 -7.99 13.27
C ASN A 106 12.24 -8.69 13.67
N GLU A 107 11.09 -8.25 13.16
CA GLU A 107 9.80 -8.91 13.39
C GLU A 107 9.33 -9.70 12.17
#